data_AF-A0A519T949-F1
#
_entry.id   AF-A0A519T949-F1
#
_cell.length_a   1.000
_cell.length_b   1.000
_cell.length_c   1.000
_cell.angle_alpha   90.00
_cell.angle_beta   90.00
_cell.angle_gamma   90.00
#
_symmetry.space_group_name_H-M   'P 1'
#
loop_
_entity.id
_entity.type
_entity.pdbx_description
1 polymer ?
#
loop_
_entity_poly.entity_id
_entity_poly.type
_entity_poly.pdbx_seq_one_letter_code
_entity_poly.pdbx_strand_id
1 'polypeptide(L)'
;RDRVADPRFLLQKRIEAKIAALYPNSWLPLYSRVTFSPDTPYAEAWAAGQRQDAIMARLMPHIQSESDFEKPDVQELVKTVIGQ
;
A
#
# COMPACT_ATOMS: atom_id res chain seq x y z
N ARG A 1 -22.77 -3.19 5.42
CA ARG A 1 -22.42 -3.64 4.06
C ARG A 1 -22.76 -2.47 3.14
N ASP A 2 -21.81 -1.58 2.87
CA ASP A 2 -21.86 -0.48 1.86
C ASP A 2 -20.54 0.33 1.91
N ARG A 3 -19.37 -0.33 1.85
CA ARG A 3 -18.05 0.37 1.89
C ARG A 3 -17.42 0.55 0.51
N VAL A 4 -18.14 0.20 -0.54
CA VAL A 4 -17.64 0.25 -1.93
C VAL A 4 -17.79 1.66 -2.53
N ALA A 5 -18.61 2.50 -1.91
CA ALA A 5 -18.80 3.90 -2.31
C ALA A 5 -18.05 4.91 -1.43
N ASP A 6 -17.25 4.46 -0.47
CA ASP A 6 -16.46 5.37 0.37
C ASP A 6 -15.33 5.99 -0.47
N PRO A 7 -15.33 7.31 -0.71
CA PRO A 7 -14.29 7.97 -1.51
C PRO A 7 -12.91 7.77 -0.90
N ARG A 8 -12.82 7.61 0.43
CA ARG A 8 -11.57 7.26 1.13
C ARG A 8 -11.07 5.86 0.79
N PHE A 9 -11.95 4.87 0.63
CA PHE A 9 -11.54 3.51 0.29
C PHE A 9 -11.03 3.45 -1.15
N LEU A 10 -11.71 4.14 -2.08
CA LEU A 10 -11.24 4.26 -3.46
C LEU A 10 -9.90 5.01 -3.53
N LEU A 11 -9.75 6.11 -2.78
CA LEU A 11 -8.48 6.83 -2.69
C LEU A 11 -7.36 5.92 -2.17
N GLN A 12 -7.61 5.21 -1.07
CA GLN A 12 -6.65 4.26 -0.49
C GLN A 12 -6.19 3.24 -1.54
N LYS A 13 -7.12 2.63 -2.28
CA LYS A 13 -6.81 1.64 -3.33
C LYS A 13 -6.00 2.23 -4.47
N ARG A 14 -6.27 3.48 -4.86
CA ARG A 14 -5.49 4.19 -5.90
C ARG A 14 -4.07 4.48 -5.44
N ILE A 15 -3.89 4.89 -4.19
CA ILE A 15 -2.56 5.10 -3.60
C ILE A 15 -1.79 3.79 -3.47
N GLU A 16 -2.41 2.70 -3.00
CA GLU A 16 -1.80 1.38 -2.97
C GLU A 16 -1.30 0.95 -4.34
N ALA A 17 -2.11 1.13 -5.39
CA ALA A 17 -1.73 0.79 -6.76
C ALA A 17 -0.54 1.64 -7.25
N LYS A 18 -0.51 2.94 -6.92
CA LYS A 18 0.62 3.81 -7.25
C LYS A 18 1.90 3.40 -6.52
N ILE A 19 1.82 3.08 -5.23
CA ILE A 19 2.97 2.61 -4.44
C ILE A 19 3.46 1.27 -4.98
N ALA A 20 2.57 0.32 -5.29
CA ALA A 20 2.95 -0.96 -5.88
C ALA A 20 3.65 -0.80 -7.24
N ALA A 21 3.22 0.16 -8.06
CA ALA A 21 3.86 0.47 -9.33
C ALA A 21 5.24 1.13 -9.16
N LEU A 22 5.41 1.98 -8.15
CA LEU A 22 6.68 2.69 -7.87
C LEU A 22 7.70 1.82 -7.12
N TYR A 23 7.23 0.97 -6.20
CA TYR A 23 8.04 0.15 -5.31
C TYR A 23 7.65 -1.34 -5.38
N PRO A 24 7.77 -1.99 -6.55
CA PRO A 24 7.37 -3.39 -6.72
C PRO A 24 8.14 -4.37 -5.81
N ASN A 25 9.35 -4.01 -5.40
CA ASN A 25 10.19 -4.82 -4.50
C ASN A 25 9.76 -4.72 -3.03
N SER A 26 9.32 -3.54 -2.58
CA SER A 26 8.89 -3.32 -1.19
C SER A 26 7.40 -3.60 -0.99
N TRP A 27 6.63 -3.48 -2.07
CA TRP A 27 5.19 -3.71 -2.09
C TRP A 27 4.87 -4.89 -3.00
N LEU A 28 5.26 -6.09 -2.57
CA LEU A 28 4.88 -7.32 -3.25
C LEU A 28 3.35 -7.42 -3.30
N PRO A 29 2.72 -7.43 -4.49
CA PRO A 29 1.30 -7.68 -4.58
C PRO A 29 1.04 -9.07 -4.01
N LEU A 30 0.18 -9.15 -2.98
CA LEU A 30 -0.20 -10.42 -2.35
C LEU A 30 -0.62 -11.47 -3.38
N TYR A 31 -1.18 -11.05 -4.52
CA TYR A 31 -1.58 -11.89 -5.63
C TYR A 31 -0.44 -12.62 -6.37
N SER A 32 0.82 -12.15 -6.33
CA SER A 32 1.91 -12.87 -7.00
C SER A 32 2.47 -14.03 -6.17
N ARG A 33 2.13 -14.12 -4.88
CA ARG A 33 2.66 -15.15 -3.96
C ARG A 33 1.76 -16.37 -3.79
N VAL A 34 0.49 -16.31 -4.18
CA VAL A 34 -0.47 -17.38 -3.86
C VAL A 34 -0.57 -18.45 -4.96
N THR A 35 -0.10 -18.19 -6.19
CA THR A 35 -0.41 -19.11 -7.30
C THR A 35 0.74 -20.02 -7.73
N PHE A 36 2.02 -19.75 -7.41
CA PHE A 36 3.13 -20.53 -8.00
C PHE A 36 4.36 -20.80 -7.11
N SER A 37 4.27 -20.70 -5.78
CA SER A 37 5.39 -21.13 -4.92
C SER A 37 4.89 -21.79 -3.64
N PRO A 38 5.01 -23.12 -3.49
CA PRO A 38 4.62 -23.86 -2.28
C PRO A 38 5.43 -23.50 -1.02
N ASP A 39 6.36 -22.55 -1.11
CA ASP A 39 7.36 -22.26 -0.09
C ASP A 39 7.27 -20.84 0.50
N THR A 40 6.28 -20.02 0.13
CA THR A 40 6.08 -18.75 0.86
C THR A 40 5.20 -19.00 2.08
N PRO A 41 5.75 -18.99 3.31
CA PRO A 41 4.94 -19.22 4.50
C PRO A 41 3.87 -18.13 4.59
N TYR A 42 2.63 -18.56 4.84
CA TYR A 42 1.50 -17.70 5.12
C TYR A 42 1.83 -16.56 6.11
N ALA A 43 2.72 -16.85 7.08
CA ALA A 43 3.25 -15.88 8.03
C ALA A 43 3.97 -14.69 7.38
N GLU A 44 4.74 -14.90 6.31
CA GLU A 44 5.39 -13.80 5.57
C GLU A 44 4.39 -12.95 4.79
N ALA A 45 3.39 -13.57 4.16
CA ALA A 45 2.33 -12.85 3.47
C ALA A 45 1.49 -12.02 4.46
N TRP A 46 1.19 -12.60 5.63
CA TRP A 46 0.48 -11.93 6.72
C TRP A 46 1.28 -10.74 7.29
N ALA A 47 2.58 -10.93 7.54
CA ALA A 47 3.46 -9.87 8.01
C ALA A 47 3.65 -8.75 6.96
N ALA A 48 3.71 -9.11 5.66
CA ALA A 48 3.73 -8.12 4.58
C ALA A 48 2.42 -7.32 4.53
N GLY A 49 1.26 -7.98 4.64
CA GLY A 49 -0.04 -7.31 4.70
C GLY A 49 -0.18 -6.36 5.88
N GLN A 50 0.27 -6.75 7.08
CA GLN A 50 0.28 -5.85 8.25
C GLN A 50 1.19 -4.64 8.05
N ARG A 51 2.36 -4.81 7.42
CA ARG A 51 3.26 -3.69 7.08
C ARG A 51 2.59 -2.72 6.11
N GLN A 52 1.97 -3.24 5.05
CA GLN A 52 1.23 -2.45 4.07
C GLN A 52 0.09 -1.66 4.74
N ASP A 53 -0.68 -2.28 5.62
CA ASP A 53 -1.76 -1.62 6.36
C ASP A 53 -1.23 -0.51 7.28
N ALA A 54 -0.14 -0.76 8.02
CA ALA A 54 0.49 0.23 8.89
C ALA A 54 1.04 1.43 8.11
N ILE A 55 1.62 1.20 6.92
CA ILE A 55 2.07 2.26 6.01
C ILE A 55 0.88 3.10 5.53
N MET A 56 -0.20 2.45 5.07
CA MET A 56 -1.40 3.17 4.62
C MET A 56 -2.06 3.95 5.75
N ALA A 57 -2.10 3.41 6.97
CA ALA A 57 -2.64 4.11 8.14
C ALA A 57 -1.85 5.40 8.46
N ARG A 58 -0.54 5.42 8.18
CA ARG A 58 0.31 6.61 8.33
C ARG A 58 0.19 7.58 7.16
N LEU A 59 0.00 7.10 5.93
CA LEU A 59 -0.04 7.94 4.72
C LEU A 59 -1.41 8.60 4.49
N MET A 60 -2.50 7.85 4.67
CA MET A 60 -3.88 8.31 4.39
C MET A 60 -4.29 9.61 5.12
N PRO A 61 -3.82 9.93 6.34
CA PRO A 61 -4.10 11.23 6.97
C PRO A 61 -3.53 12.42 6.19
N HIS A 62 -2.37 12.25 5.54
CA HIS A 62 -1.68 13.27 4.76
C HIS A 62 -2.17 13.36 3.31
N ILE A 63 -2.95 12.38 2.86
CA ILE A 63 -3.47 12.29 1.49
C ILE A 63 -4.99 12.43 1.55
N GLN A 64 -5.48 13.64 1.29
CA GLN A 64 -6.92 13.92 1.21
C GLN A 64 -7.45 13.68 -0.22
N SER A 65 -6.56 13.77 -1.21
CA SER A 65 -6.84 13.63 -2.64
C SER A 65 -5.67 12.96 -3.38
N GLU A 66 -5.90 12.41 -4.57
CA GLU A 66 -4.82 11.79 -5.36
C GLU A 66 -3.70 12.76 -5.73
N SER A 67 -4.00 14.04 -5.88
CA SER A 67 -3.02 15.08 -6.17
C SER A 67 -2.07 15.32 -5.00
N ASP A 68 -2.50 15.06 -3.76
CA ASP A 68 -1.63 15.16 -2.59
C ASP A 68 -0.51 14.13 -2.64
N PHE A 69 -0.76 12.95 -3.23
CA PHE A 69 0.28 11.94 -3.40
C PHE A 69 1.42 12.41 -4.31
N GLU A 70 1.14 13.29 -5.27
CA GLU A 70 2.16 13.84 -6.16
C GLU A 70 3.00 14.94 -5.50
N LYS A 71 2.61 15.41 -4.31
CA LYS A 71 3.37 16.42 -3.58
C LYS A 71 4.71 15.85 -3.12
N PRO A 72 5.78 16.68 -3.15
CA PRO A 72 7.09 16.26 -2.69
C PRO A 72 7.09 15.82 -1.23
N ASP A 73 6.34 16.49 -0.35
CA ASP A 73 6.23 16.13 1.08
C ASP A 73 5.69 14.71 1.29
N VAL A 74 4.68 14.31 0.51
CA VAL A 74 4.08 12.97 0.61
C VAL A 74 5.01 11.94 -0.01
N GLN A 75 5.64 12.24 -1.15
CA GLN A 75 6.62 11.34 -1.78
C GLN A 75 7.82 11.06 -0.88
N GLU A 76 8.28 12.07 -0.15
CA GLU A 76 9.34 11.91 0.85
C GLU A 76 8.87 11.03 2.01
N LEU A 77 7.68 11.28 2.55
CA LEU A 77 7.08 10.42 3.59
C LEU A 77 6.96 8.97 3.13
N VAL A 78 6.48 8.73 1.90
CA VAL A 78 6.37 7.40 1.29
C VAL A 78 7.75 6.71 1.25
N LYS A 79 8.80 7.41 0.80
CA LYS A 79 10.17 6.87 0.81
C LYS A 79 10.64 6.53 2.22
N THR A 80 10.36 7.38 3.21
CA THR A 80 10.74 7.16 4.60
C THR A 80 10.04 5.96 5.23
N VAL A 81 8.77 5.70 4.89
CA VAL A 81 8.02 4.57 5.46
C VAL A 81 8.22 3.25 4.69
N ILE A 82 8.55 3.32 3.38
CA ILE A 82 8.85 2.16 2.54
C ILE A 82 10.31 1.70 2.68
N GLY A 83 11.23 2.64 2.93
CA GLY A 83 12.66 2.39 3.06
C GLY A 83 13.12 1.97 4.46
N GLN A 84 12.21 1.95 5.45
CA GLN A 84 12.42 1.39 6.79
C GLN A 84 12.09 -0.11 6.81
#